data_AF-A0AAJ1R6L1-F1
#
_entry.id   AF-A0AAJ1R6L1-F1
#
_cell.length_a   1.000
_cell.length_b   1.000
_cell.length_c   1.000
_cell.angle_alpha   90.00
_cell.angle_beta   90.00
_cell.angle_gamma   90.00
#
_symmetry.space_group_name_H-M   'P 1'
#
loop_
_entity.id
_entity.type
_entity.pdbx_description
1 polymer ?
#
loop_
_entity_poly.entity_id
_entity_poly.type
_entity_poly.pdbx_seq_one_letter_code
_entity_poly.pdbx_strand_id
1 'polypeptide(L)'
;MAVSHKGKRKIIYKDKLYLWYIIPDDDYDFLFYLKIISDDQTLYLSYETDQANNLFIQPKIGIVKSEKLKSGRYKFSPRIQDKIFSNYNVRLILDWHDSQDGSAIPEVFKMPKNPFEHIDFKSGTIVYIVKDFSRSNLKSDMLEVSYSQNYLLIAGWHGSERGYHITIIKNNDDKNPVAETHQSFFELEEAITSAVTMIENWINEKG
;
A
#
# COMPACT_ATOMS: atom_id res chain seq x y z
N MET A 1 -7.66 7.85 27.53
CA MET A 1 -6.61 8.23 26.55
C MET A 1 -7.06 9.50 25.83
N ALA A 2 -6.55 10.66 26.25
CA ALA A 2 -6.95 11.95 25.72
C ALA A 2 -6.13 12.28 24.47
N VAL A 3 -6.74 12.12 23.30
CA VAL A 3 -6.10 12.40 22.01
C VAL A 3 -5.91 13.92 21.86
N SER A 4 -4.66 14.37 21.84
CA SER A 4 -4.17 15.75 21.63
C SER A 4 -5.02 16.56 20.62
N HIS A 5 -5.30 17.82 20.97
CA HIS A 5 -6.16 18.75 20.21
C HIS A 5 -5.44 19.50 19.07
N LYS A 6 -4.12 19.35 18.90
CA LYS A 6 -3.39 19.98 17.80
C LYS A 6 -3.45 19.09 16.56
N GLY A 7 -4.12 19.55 15.50
CA GLY A 7 -4.17 18.88 14.19
C GLY A 7 -5.53 18.29 13.78
N LYS A 8 -6.51 18.25 14.69
CA LYS A 8 -7.87 17.79 14.38
C LYS A 8 -8.66 18.84 13.61
N ARG A 9 -9.24 18.43 12.50
CA ARG A 9 -10.09 19.24 11.62
C ARG A 9 -11.51 18.67 11.63
N LYS A 10 -12.47 19.53 11.28
CA LYS A 10 -13.90 19.21 11.26
C LYS A 10 -14.43 19.29 9.84
N ILE A 11 -15.40 18.43 9.54
CA ILE A 11 -16.21 18.53 8.32
C ILE A 11 -17.65 18.09 8.62
N ILE A 12 -18.61 18.82 8.05
CA ILE A 12 -20.01 18.40 8.02
C ILE A 12 -20.28 17.76 6.67
N TYR A 13 -20.77 16.52 6.70
CA TYR A 13 -21.09 15.72 5.52
C TYR A 13 -22.44 15.02 5.75
N LYS A 14 -23.41 15.25 4.86
CA LYS A 14 -24.80 14.78 4.96
C LYS A 14 -25.38 14.93 6.37
N ASP A 15 -25.32 16.15 6.89
CA ASP A 15 -25.80 16.56 8.22
C ASP A 15 -25.14 15.86 9.42
N LYS A 16 -24.05 15.12 9.20
CA LYS A 16 -23.26 14.48 10.25
C LYS A 16 -21.88 15.14 10.39
N LEU A 17 -21.43 15.29 11.64
CA LEU A 17 -20.12 15.86 11.94
C LEU A 17 -19.05 14.76 11.95
N TYR A 18 -17.93 15.02 11.28
CA TYR A 18 -16.76 14.17 11.31
C TYR A 18 -15.54 14.95 11.80
N LEU A 19 -14.72 14.26 12.59
CA LEU A 19 -13.38 14.67 12.97
C LEU A 19 -12.36 13.93 12.10
N TRP A 20 -11.38 14.66 11.59
CA TRP A 20 -10.29 14.04 10.84
C TRP A 20 -8.93 14.63 11.19
N TYR A 21 -7.89 13.81 11.11
CA TYR A 21 -6.52 14.19 11.45
C TYR A 21 -5.52 13.19 10.85
N ILE A 22 -4.26 13.59 10.75
CA ILE A 22 -3.15 12.73 10.31
C ILE A 22 -2.30 12.38 11.53
N ILE A 23 -1.94 11.11 11.67
CA ILE A 23 -0.99 10.63 12.68
C ILE A 23 0.06 9.74 12.00
N PRO A 24 1.30 9.68 12.52
CA PRO A 24 2.24 8.64 12.14
C PRO A 24 1.68 7.25 12.54
N ASP A 25 2.15 6.21 11.86
CA ASP A 25 1.94 4.84 12.29
C ASP A 25 2.70 4.57 13.60
N ASP A 26 2.19 3.64 14.41
CA ASP A 26 2.83 3.27 15.67
C ASP A 26 4.11 2.44 15.46
N ASP A 27 4.18 1.68 14.36
CA ASP A 27 5.30 0.78 14.04
C ASP A 27 6.27 1.40 12.99
N TYR A 28 5.83 2.44 12.25
CA TYR A 28 6.57 3.04 11.12
C TYR A 28 6.54 4.57 11.12
N ASP A 29 7.66 5.19 11.54
CA ASP A 29 7.81 6.65 11.59
C ASP A 29 7.67 7.36 10.22
N PHE A 30 7.81 6.64 9.11
CA PHE A 30 7.67 7.17 7.75
C PHE A 30 6.26 6.98 7.16
N LEU A 31 5.41 6.17 7.79
CA LEU A 31 4.03 5.97 7.36
C LEU A 31 3.11 6.91 8.13
N PHE A 32 2.22 7.58 7.42
CA PHE A 32 1.21 8.44 8.02
C PHE A 32 -0.17 7.97 7.61
N TYR A 33 -1.13 8.13 8.52
CA TYR A 33 -2.51 7.75 8.31
C TYR A 33 -3.44 8.92 8.56
N LEU A 34 -4.26 9.24 7.56
CA LEU A 34 -5.48 10.02 7.73
C LEU A 34 -6.50 9.15 8.47
N LYS A 35 -6.96 9.63 9.62
CA LYS A 35 -8.09 9.07 10.37
C LYS A 35 -9.31 9.95 10.16
N ILE A 36 -10.46 9.35 9.85
CA ILE A 36 -11.77 10.02 9.77
C ILE A 36 -12.73 9.30 10.70
N ILE A 37 -13.31 10.04 11.65
CA ILE A 37 -14.15 9.49 12.71
C ILE A 37 -15.43 10.31 12.77
N SER A 38 -16.59 9.65 12.76
CA SER A 38 -17.87 10.33 13.02
C SER A 38 -17.97 10.76 14.48
N ASP A 39 -18.69 11.85 14.76
CA ASP A 39 -18.89 12.37 16.10
C ASP A 39 -19.51 11.36 17.10
N ASP A 40 -20.45 10.56 16.63
CA ASP A 40 -21.08 9.43 17.33
C ASP A 40 -20.20 8.16 17.39
N GLN A 41 -19.02 8.19 16.78
CA GLN A 41 -18.05 7.08 16.72
C GLN A 41 -18.62 5.78 16.12
N THR A 42 -19.66 5.85 15.30
CA THR A 42 -20.19 4.69 14.56
C THR A 42 -19.38 4.38 13.30
N LEU A 43 -18.68 5.38 12.75
CA LEU A 43 -17.78 5.25 11.61
C LEU A 43 -16.35 5.66 11.98
N TYR A 44 -15.39 4.78 11.69
CA TYR A 44 -13.96 5.05 11.78
C TYR A 44 -13.24 4.46 10.56
N LEU A 45 -12.71 5.37 9.73
CA LEU A 45 -11.91 5.08 8.54
C LEU A 45 -10.44 5.46 8.75
N SER A 46 -9.55 4.71 8.11
CA SER A 46 -8.11 4.95 8.07
C SER A 46 -7.61 4.89 6.64
N TYR A 47 -6.87 5.89 6.18
CA TYR A 47 -6.27 5.93 4.85
C TYR A 47 -4.79 6.24 4.98
N GLU A 48 -3.93 5.42 4.38
CA GLU A 48 -2.48 5.64 4.35
C GLU A 48 -2.13 6.76 3.38
N THR A 49 -1.29 7.70 3.77
CA THR A 49 -0.90 8.83 2.91
C THR A 49 0.04 8.37 1.79
N ASP A 50 0.10 9.13 0.69
CA ASP A 50 1.03 8.91 -0.44
C ASP A 50 0.84 7.60 -1.24
N GLN A 51 -0.30 6.91 -1.08
CA GLN A 51 -0.67 5.75 -1.89
C GLN A 51 -0.88 6.09 -3.37
N ALA A 52 -1.37 7.30 -3.70
CA ALA A 52 -1.68 7.66 -5.09
C ALA A 52 -0.44 7.86 -5.98
N ASN A 53 0.73 8.11 -5.37
CA ASN A 53 2.01 8.23 -6.08
C ASN A 53 2.75 6.90 -6.17
N ASN A 54 2.31 5.88 -5.43
CA ASN A 54 2.89 4.55 -5.50
C ASN A 54 2.35 3.81 -6.73
N LEU A 55 3.22 3.60 -7.72
CA LEU A 55 2.88 2.93 -8.99
C LEU A 55 2.68 1.42 -8.83
N PHE A 56 3.09 0.85 -7.70
CA PHE A 56 3.11 -0.59 -7.49
C PHE A 56 1.80 -1.12 -6.87
N ILE A 57 1.00 -0.26 -6.23
CA ILE A 57 -0.18 -0.68 -5.46
C ILE A 57 -1.43 0.08 -5.90
N GLN A 58 -2.58 -0.58 -5.81
CA GLN A 58 -3.88 0.09 -5.80
C GLN A 58 -4.10 0.74 -4.43
N PRO A 59 -4.50 2.01 -4.36
CA PRO A 59 -4.87 2.63 -3.09
C PRO A 59 -5.91 1.82 -2.33
N LYS A 60 -5.74 1.76 -1.02
CA LYS A 60 -6.61 1.07 -0.08
C LYS A 60 -7.14 2.03 0.97
N ILE A 61 -8.28 1.67 1.52
CA ILE A 61 -8.83 2.30 2.71
C ILE A 61 -9.17 1.24 3.75
N GLY A 62 -8.76 1.50 4.98
CA GLY A 62 -9.07 0.68 6.15
C GLY A 62 -10.40 1.09 6.78
N ILE A 63 -11.29 0.12 6.94
CA ILE A 63 -12.47 0.22 7.79
C ILE A 63 -12.07 -0.30 9.17
N VAL A 64 -11.98 0.60 10.15
CA VAL A 64 -11.73 0.21 11.55
C VAL A 64 -13.06 -0.14 12.20
N LYS A 65 -14.07 0.72 12.01
CA LYS A 65 -15.44 0.52 12.50
C LYS A 65 -16.44 1.09 11.51
N SER A 66 -17.51 0.36 11.23
CA SER A 66 -18.59 0.77 10.34
C SER A 66 -19.80 -0.14 10.60
N GLU A 67 -21.01 0.40 10.57
CA GLU A 67 -22.25 -0.40 10.61
C GLU A 67 -22.56 -1.06 9.26
N LYS A 68 -21.93 -0.55 8.19
CA LYS A 68 -22.21 -0.93 6.80
C LYS A 68 -21.22 -1.95 6.23
N LEU A 69 -19.95 -1.80 6.58
CA LEU A 69 -18.85 -2.58 6.04
C LEU A 69 -18.14 -3.30 7.17
N LYS A 70 -17.68 -4.52 6.92
CA LYS A 70 -16.85 -5.26 7.88
C LYS A 70 -15.50 -4.55 8.04
N SER A 71 -14.89 -4.71 9.20
CA SER A 71 -13.53 -4.19 9.42
C SER A 71 -12.53 -4.90 8.49
N GLY A 72 -11.58 -4.15 7.95
CA GLY A 72 -10.56 -4.65 7.02
C GLY A 72 -10.13 -3.59 6.00
N ARG A 73 -9.24 -3.96 5.06
CA ARG A 73 -8.78 -3.09 3.98
C ARG A 73 -9.60 -3.33 2.72
N TYR A 74 -9.92 -2.26 2.00
CA TYR A 74 -10.72 -2.30 0.78
C TYR A 74 -10.00 -1.55 -0.32
N LYS A 75 -10.14 -2.01 -1.57
CA LYS A 75 -9.69 -1.25 -2.74
C LYS A 75 -10.41 0.08 -2.81
N PHE A 76 -9.64 1.15 -2.93
CA PHE A 76 -10.10 2.52 -3.00
C PHE A 76 -9.85 3.06 -4.41
N SER A 77 -10.93 3.44 -5.08
CA SER A 77 -10.92 3.81 -6.51
C SER A 77 -11.57 5.17 -6.78
N PRO A 78 -11.27 6.18 -5.95
CA PRO A 78 -10.86 7.47 -6.49
C PRO A 78 -9.37 7.68 -6.26
N ARG A 79 -8.62 8.11 -7.30
CA ARG A 79 -7.25 8.60 -7.11
C ARG A 79 -7.32 9.98 -6.49
N ILE A 80 -6.97 10.08 -5.21
CA ILE A 80 -6.93 11.35 -4.47
C ILE A 80 -5.49 11.86 -4.40
N GLN A 81 -5.30 13.17 -4.47
CA GLN A 81 -4.00 13.76 -4.14
C GLN A 81 -3.82 13.70 -2.61
N ASP A 82 -2.92 12.84 -2.16
CA ASP A 82 -2.76 12.44 -0.76
C ASP A 82 -1.45 12.90 -0.12
N LYS A 83 -0.69 13.77 -0.80
CA LYS A 83 0.42 14.52 -0.19
C LYS A 83 -0.04 15.59 0.80
N ILE A 84 -1.22 16.18 0.54
CA ILE A 84 -1.82 17.21 1.40
C ILE A 84 -3.33 16.94 1.47
N PHE A 85 -3.83 16.69 2.68
CA PHE A 85 -5.26 16.44 2.89
C PHE A 85 -6.03 17.74 3.11
N SER A 86 -7.19 17.81 2.46
CA SER A 86 -8.20 18.85 2.61
C SER A 86 -9.58 18.24 2.87
N ASN A 87 -10.56 19.09 3.18
CA ASN A 87 -11.96 18.66 3.29
C ASN A 87 -12.49 18.01 1.99
N TYR A 88 -11.93 18.35 0.83
CA TYR A 88 -12.30 17.72 -0.44
C TYR A 88 -11.91 16.24 -0.47
N ASN A 89 -10.66 15.90 -0.09
CA ASN A 89 -10.20 14.52 0.00
C ASN A 89 -11.05 13.68 0.97
N VAL A 90 -11.38 14.27 2.13
CA VAL A 90 -12.23 13.62 3.13
C VAL A 90 -13.64 13.37 2.60
N ARG A 91 -14.22 14.31 1.84
CA ARG A 91 -15.51 14.09 1.16
C ARG A 91 -15.44 12.93 0.19
N LEU A 92 -14.42 12.87 -0.67
CA LEU A 92 -14.27 11.76 -1.63
C LEU A 92 -14.20 10.39 -0.95
N ILE A 93 -13.54 10.31 0.21
CA ILE A 93 -13.48 9.09 1.02
C ILE A 93 -14.86 8.72 1.59
N LEU A 94 -15.59 9.70 2.12
CA LEU A 94 -16.94 9.50 2.66
C LEU A 94 -17.95 9.15 1.55
N ASP A 95 -17.87 9.80 0.39
CA ASP A 95 -18.68 9.51 -0.80
C ASP A 95 -18.43 8.07 -1.27
N TRP A 96 -17.16 7.63 -1.31
CA TRP A 96 -16.81 6.25 -1.64
C TRP A 96 -17.38 5.25 -0.63
N HIS A 97 -17.31 5.54 0.68
CA HIS A 97 -17.87 4.65 1.70
C HIS A 97 -19.40 4.53 1.57
N ASP A 98 -20.07 5.65 1.32
CA ASP A 98 -21.51 5.71 1.06
C ASP A 98 -21.91 4.99 -0.22
N SER A 99 -21.04 4.94 -1.23
CA SER A 99 -21.31 4.24 -2.49
C SER A 99 -21.15 2.72 -2.41
N GLN A 100 -20.43 2.19 -1.41
CA GLN A 100 -20.27 0.74 -1.28
C GLN A 100 -21.60 0.07 -0.95
N ASP A 101 -21.79 -1.18 -1.36
CA ASP A 101 -22.85 -2.01 -0.81
C ASP A 101 -22.33 -2.79 0.42
N GLY A 102 -23.24 -3.24 1.30
CA GLY A 102 -22.87 -4.03 2.48
C GLY A 102 -22.32 -5.42 2.16
N SER A 103 -22.31 -5.82 0.88
CA SER A 103 -21.71 -7.07 0.41
C SER A 103 -20.23 -6.97 0.07
N ALA A 104 -19.64 -5.77 0.05
CA ALA A 104 -18.22 -5.60 -0.17
C ALA A 104 -17.39 -6.36 0.89
N ILE A 105 -16.49 -7.22 0.41
CA ILE A 105 -15.65 -8.07 1.24
C ILE A 105 -14.27 -7.41 1.38
N PRO A 106 -13.73 -7.27 2.61
CA PRO A 106 -12.39 -6.74 2.79
C PRO A 106 -11.36 -7.71 2.20
N GLU A 107 -10.20 -7.18 1.82
CA GLU A 107 -9.07 -8.00 1.43
C GLU A 107 -8.60 -8.83 2.62
N VAL A 108 -8.60 -10.14 2.42
CA VAL A 108 -8.10 -11.09 3.40
C VAL A 108 -6.63 -11.32 3.10
N PHE A 109 -5.77 -10.74 3.92
CA PHE A 109 -4.36 -11.07 3.86
C PHE A 109 -4.10 -12.40 4.58
N LYS A 110 -3.44 -13.32 3.89
CA LYS A 110 -2.83 -14.50 4.50
C LYS A 110 -1.35 -14.42 4.21
N MET A 111 -0.51 -14.47 5.25
CA MET A 111 0.94 -14.55 5.04
C MET A 111 1.27 -15.97 4.56
N PRO A 112 1.66 -16.17 3.29
CA PRO A 112 2.12 -17.48 2.85
C PRO A 112 3.47 -17.79 3.51
N LYS A 113 3.85 -19.08 3.54
CA LYS A 113 5.19 -19.49 4.01
C LYS A 113 6.30 -18.95 3.11
N ASN A 114 6.02 -18.81 1.81
CA ASN A 114 6.85 -18.13 0.84
C ASN A 114 6.02 -17.03 0.16
N PRO A 115 6.35 -15.74 0.34
CA PRO A 115 5.63 -14.61 -0.26
C PRO A 115 5.66 -14.56 -1.78
N PHE A 116 6.52 -15.35 -2.43
CA PHE A 116 6.72 -15.31 -3.88
C PHE A 116 6.18 -16.56 -4.61
N GLU A 117 5.62 -17.53 -3.89
CA GLU A 117 5.26 -18.86 -4.43
C GLU A 117 4.20 -18.79 -5.56
N HIS A 118 3.31 -17.81 -5.52
CA HIS A 118 2.19 -17.68 -6.47
C HIS A 118 2.42 -16.63 -7.55
N ILE A 119 3.61 -16.04 -7.61
CA ILE A 119 3.90 -14.95 -8.54
C ILE A 119 4.35 -15.52 -9.89
N ASP A 120 3.65 -15.11 -10.96
CA ASP A 120 4.07 -15.36 -12.34
C ASP A 120 5.03 -14.25 -12.79
N PHE A 121 6.32 -14.56 -12.87
CA PHE A 121 7.38 -13.63 -13.26
C PHE A 121 7.47 -13.39 -14.78
N LYS A 122 6.56 -13.95 -15.58
CA LYS A 122 6.48 -13.75 -17.04
C LYS A 122 7.78 -14.13 -17.75
N SER A 123 8.39 -13.20 -18.50
CA SER A 123 9.65 -13.46 -19.22
C SER A 123 10.88 -13.47 -18.31
N GLY A 124 10.70 -13.12 -17.02
CA GLY A 124 11.76 -13.04 -16.04
C GLY A 124 12.35 -14.39 -15.65
N THR A 125 13.65 -14.41 -15.42
CA THR A 125 14.38 -15.56 -14.88
C THR A 125 14.80 -15.26 -13.44
N ILE A 126 14.34 -16.08 -12.49
CA ILE A 126 14.75 -15.95 -11.08
C ILE A 126 16.25 -16.26 -10.98
N VAL A 127 17.04 -15.27 -10.56
CA VAL A 127 18.48 -15.38 -10.35
C VAL A 127 18.77 -15.80 -8.91
N TYR A 128 18.00 -15.26 -7.96
CA TYR A 128 18.14 -15.55 -6.55
C TYR A 128 16.79 -15.55 -5.85
N ILE A 129 16.60 -16.47 -4.90
CA ILE A 129 15.46 -16.49 -3.98
C ILE A 129 15.89 -17.13 -2.66
N VAL A 130 15.62 -16.45 -1.54
CA VAL A 130 15.81 -17.05 -0.22
C VAL A 130 14.84 -18.21 -0.03
N LYS A 131 15.28 -19.25 0.66
CA LYS A 131 14.45 -20.43 0.94
C LYS A 131 13.83 -20.42 2.33
N ASP A 132 14.33 -19.54 3.20
CA ASP A 132 13.85 -19.39 4.57
C ASP A 132 13.35 -17.96 4.78
N PHE A 133 12.03 -17.85 4.94
CA PHE A 133 11.30 -16.61 5.18
C PHE A 133 10.97 -16.42 6.67
N SER A 134 11.62 -17.17 7.56
CA SER A 134 11.53 -16.91 9.00
C SER A 134 12.02 -15.49 9.30
N ARG A 135 11.39 -14.85 10.31
CA ARG A 135 11.69 -13.45 10.67
C ARG A 135 13.19 -13.18 10.88
N SER A 136 13.91 -14.14 11.44
CA SER A 136 15.37 -14.04 11.68
C SER A 136 16.22 -13.99 10.42
N ASN A 137 15.67 -14.36 9.26
CA ASN A 137 16.36 -14.48 7.98
C ASN A 137 15.83 -13.53 6.89
N LEU A 138 14.96 -12.59 7.26
CA LEU A 138 14.47 -11.55 6.35
C LEU A 138 15.60 -10.55 6.05
N LYS A 139 15.83 -10.29 4.75
CA LYS A 139 16.93 -9.44 4.24
C LYS A 139 16.44 -8.53 3.14
N SER A 140 17.23 -7.53 2.74
CA SER A 140 16.88 -6.64 1.65
C SER A 140 16.94 -7.30 0.26
N ASP A 141 17.59 -8.44 0.10
CA ASP A 141 17.87 -9.06 -1.20
C ASP A 141 17.18 -10.42 -1.33
N MET A 142 15.92 -10.55 -0.90
CA MET A 142 15.28 -11.87 -0.78
C MET A 142 14.92 -12.53 -2.12
N LEU A 143 14.76 -11.74 -3.17
CA LEU A 143 14.40 -12.18 -4.51
C LEU A 143 15.08 -11.27 -5.53
N GLU A 144 15.71 -11.89 -6.53
CA GLU A 144 16.22 -11.22 -7.71
C GLU A 144 15.72 -11.92 -8.97
N VAL A 145 15.14 -11.15 -9.90
CA VAL A 145 14.62 -11.66 -11.16
C VAL A 145 15.18 -10.83 -12.31
N SER A 146 15.90 -11.48 -13.21
CA SER A 146 16.50 -10.86 -14.39
C SER A 146 15.54 -10.91 -15.56
N TYR A 147 15.45 -9.81 -16.29
CA TYR A 147 14.66 -9.67 -17.50
C TYR A 147 15.54 -9.26 -18.68
N SER A 148 15.00 -9.35 -19.90
CA SER A 148 15.69 -8.87 -21.10
C SER A 148 15.95 -7.36 -21.05
N GLN A 149 16.80 -6.85 -21.95
CA GLN A 149 17.24 -5.44 -21.96
C GLN A 149 17.89 -4.97 -20.63
N ASN A 150 18.48 -5.90 -19.88
CA ASN A 150 19.19 -5.68 -18.62
C ASN A 150 18.35 -5.04 -17.50
N TYR A 151 17.05 -5.37 -17.43
CA TYR A 151 16.23 -5.04 -16.26
C TYR A 151 16.43 -6.09 -15.16
N LEU A 152 16.54 -5.65 -13.91
CA LEU A 152 16.61 -6.50 -12.73
C LEU A 152 15.57 -6.02 -11.71
N LEU A 153 14.69 -6.94 -11.30
CA LEU A 153 13.75 -6.75 -10.20
C LEU A 153 14.38 -7.32 -8.93
N ILE A 154 14.50 -6.48 -7.91
CA ILE A 154 14.95 -6.85 -6.57
C ILE A 154 13.79 -6.64 -5.62
N ALA A 155 13.43 -7.66 -4.84
CA ALA A 155 12.45 -7.55 -3.78
C ALA A 155 12.99 -8.11 -2.48
N GLY A 156 12.77 -7.40 -1.39
CA GLY A 156 13.16 -7.90 -0.08
C GLY A 156 12.54 -7.12 1.06
N TRP A 157 12.96 -7.48 2.25
CA TRP A 157 12.48 -6.92 3.49
C TRP A 157 13.03 -5.53 3.77
N HIS A 158 12.21 -4.70 4.40
CA HIS A 158 12.58 -3.35 4.82
C HIS A 158 11.99 -3.04 6.21
N GLY A 159 12.83 -2.55 7.13
CA GLY A 159 12.39 -2.02 8.43
C GLY A 159 12.07 -3.06 9.52
N SER A 160 11.41 -2.56 10.58
CA SER A 160 11.13 -3.17 11.90
C SER A 160 10.07 -4.30 11.88
N GLU A 161 10.24 -5.29 11.00
CA GLU A 161 9.50 -6.56 11.00
C GLU A 161 8.15 -6.63 10.25
N ARG A 162 7.73 -5.64 9.44
CA ARG A 162 6.56 -5.81 8.55
C ARG A 162 6.60 -4.98 7.25
N GLY A 163 7.77 -4.52 6.79
CA GLY A 163 7.89 -3.78 5.54
C GLY A 163 8.63 -4.56 4.44
N TYR A 164 8.39 -4.18 3.19
CA TYR A 164 9.19 -4.61 2.04
C TYR A 164 9.70 -3.41 1.27
N HIS A 165 10.70 -3.65 0.45
CA HIS A 165 11.08 -2.75 -0.63
C HIS A 165 11.14 -3.54 -1.93
N ILE A 166 10.76 -2.86 -3.00
CA ILE A 166 10.87 -3.36 -4.37
C ILE A 166 11.65 -2.32 -5.14
N THR A 167 12.66 -2.78 -5.87
CA THR A 167 13.51 -1.93 -6.68
C THR A 167 13.62 -2.55 -8.07
N ILE A 168 13.45 -1.74 -9.10
CA ILE A 168 13.74 -2.11 -10.48
C ILE A 168 14.95 -1.31 -10.93
N ILE A 169 16.04 -1.99 -11.25
CA ILE A 169 17.24 -1.36 -11.78
C ILE A 169 17.45 -1.75 -13.25
N LYS A 170 18.22 -0.95 -13.97
CA LYS A 170 18.58 -1.23 -15.36
C LYS A 170 20.08 -1.11 -15.54
N ASN A 171 20.67 -2.00 -16.35
CA ASN A 171 22.12 -2.02 -16.63
C ASN A 171 22.99 -2.10 -15.37
N ASN A 172 22.50 -2.76 -14.32
CA ASN A 172 23.17 -2.86 -13.01
C ASN A 172 23.48 -1.49 -12.36
N ASP A 173 22.71 -0.44 -12.69
CA ASP A 173 22.79 0.84 -11.99
C ASP A 173 21.89 0.83 -10.75
N ASP A 174 22.47 0.41 -9.63
CA ASP A 174 21.87 0.37 -8.31
C ASP A 174 21.71 1.76 -7.67
N LYS A 175 22.40 2.78 -8.19
CA LYS A 175 22.33 4.15 -7.67
C LYS A 175 21.17 4.95 -8.25
N ASN A 176 20.70 4.56 -9.44
CA ASN A 176 19.61 5.23 -10.13
C ASN A 176 18.54 4.21 -10.53
N PRO A 177 17.75 3.70 -9.55
CA PRO A 177 16.68 2.76 -9.85
C PRO A 177 15.67 3.40 -10.81
N VAL A 178 15.17 2.60 -11.74
CA VAL A 178 14.12 3.01 -12.70
C VAL A 178 12.81 3.25 -11.96
N ALA A 179 12.54 2.43 -10.94
CA ALA A 179 11.44 2.60 -10.02
C ALA A 179 11.76 1.91 -8.69
N GLU A 180 11.28 2.48 -7.60
CA GLU A 180 11.43 1.90 -6.26
C GLU A 180 10.21 2.21 -5.40
N THR A 181 9.95 1.36 -4.41
CA THR A 181 8.95 1.61 -3.38
C THR A 181 9.31 0.90 -2.07
N HIS A 182 8.88 1.49 -0.96
CA HIS A 182 9.01 0.97 0.40
C HIS A 182 7.63 0.98 1.03
N GLN A 183 7.12 -0.18 1.45
CA GLN A 183 5.72 -0.32 1.88
C GLN A 183 5.52 -1.42 2.91
N SER A 184 4.32 -1.49 3.48
CA SER A 184 3.90 -2.57 4.38
C SER A 184 3.70 -3.90 3.63
N PHE A 185 4.19 -5.01 4.21
CA PHE A 185 4.14 -6.40 3.68
C PHE A 185 2.78 -6.88 3.13
N PHE A 186 1.67 -6.29 3.58
CA PHE A 186 0.33 -6.58 3.07
C PHE A 186 0.18 -6.41 1.55
N GLU A 187 1.03 -5.59 0.93
CA GLU A 187 0.95 -5.23 -0.49
C GLU A 187 2.06 -5.88 -1.34
N LEU A 188 2.87 -6.77 -0.77
CA LEU A 188 4.06 -7.32 -1.43
C LEU A 188 3.74 -8.04 -2.75
N GLU A 189 2.74 -8.94 -2.75
CA GLU A 189 2.35 -9.69 -3.94
C GLU A 189 1.83 -8.77 -5.05
N GLU A 190 0.99 -7.81 -4.68
CA GLU A 190 0.45 -6.81 -5.61
C GLU A 190 1.59 -5.97 -6.20
N ALA A 191 2.50 -5.49 -5.36
CA ALA A 191 3.59 -4.65 -5.79
C ALA A 191 4.59 -5.36 -6.69
N ILE A 192 4.91 -6.64 -6.40
CA ILE A 192 5.73 -7.44 -7.31
C ILE A 192 5.01 -7.68 -8.62
N THR A 193 3.73 -8.05 -8.60
CA THR A 193 2.96 -8.30 -9.82
C THR A 193 2.89 -7.05 -10.71
N SER A 194 2.70 -5.88 -10.11
CA SER A 194 2.79 -4.58 -10.79
C SER A 194 4.19 -4.34 -11.36
N ALA A 195 5.24 -4.60 -10.59
CA ALA A 195 6.62 -4.46 -11.05
C ALA A 195 6.92 -5.33 -12.28
N VAL A 196 6.51 -6.61 -12.25
CA VAL A 196 6.64 -7.53 -13.39
C VAL A 196 5.93 -6.96 -14.62
N THR A 197 4.69 -6.50 -14.45
CA THR A 197 3.89 -5.93 -15.55
C THR A 197 4.55 -4.66 -16.12
N MET A 198 5.10 -3.79 -15.28
CA MET A 198 5.81 -2.59 -15.71
C MET A 198 7.04 -2.95 -16.54
N ILE A 199 7.84 -3.92 -16.10
CA ILE A 199 9.03 -4.38 -16.81
C ILE A 199 8.67 -4.95 -18.19
N GLU A 200 7.65 -5.81 -18.25
CA GLU A 200 7.16 -6.39 -19.52
C GLU A 200 6.71 -5.29 -20.50
N ASN A 201 5.96 -4.30 -20.02
CA ASN A 201 5.54 -3.17 -20.86
C ASN A 201 6.75 -2.37 -21.38
N TRP A 202 7.74 -2.08 -20.53
CA TRP A 202 8.94 -1.35 -20.95
C TRP A 202 9.80 -2.10 -21.95
N ILE A 203 9.85 -3.44 -21.85
CA ILE A 203 10.52 -4.29 -22.82
C ILE A 203 9.79 -4.20 -24.17
N ASN A 204 8.46 -4.36 -24.16
CA ASN A 204 7.63 -4.39 -25.36
C ASN A 204 7.49 -3.02 -26.06
N GLU A 205 7.55 -1.91 -25.33
CA GLU A 205 7.53 -0.57 -25.92
C GLU A 205 8.87 -0.19 -26.60
N LYS A 206 9.96 -0.90 -26.29
CA LYS A 206 11.32 -0.59 -26.76
C LYS A 206 11.95 -1.67 -27.65
N GLY A 207 11.25 -2.79 -27.86
CA GLY A 207 11.64 -3.89 -28.76
C GLY A 207 10.95 -3.77 -30.11
#